data_AF-A0A517ZCR5-F1
#
_entry.id   AF-A0A517ZCR5-F1
#
_cell.length_a   1.000
_cell.length_b   1.000
_cell.length_c   1.000
_cell.angle_alpha   90.00
_cell.angle_beta   90.00
_cell.angle_gamma   90.00
#
_symmetry.space_group_name_H-M   'P 1'
#
loop_
_entity.id
_entity.type
_entity.pdbx_description
1 polymer ?
#
loop_
_entity_poly.entity_id
_entity_poly.type
_entity_poly.pdbx_seq_one_letter_code
_entity_poly.pdbx_strand_id
1 'polypeptide(L)'
;MAGRIDPAHQPRRPHLLRQPREEDLRDVIDRLAERDVNLREIAELISARPGLEAFLMTAANSVHHGLEHRVRDVHHAVVLLGIRRMLKLFDVKLGEVEQWNAA
;
A
#
# COMPACT_ATOMS: atom_id res chain seq x y z
N MET A 1 13.95 -7.74 -34.33
CA MET A 1 13.43 -6.36 -34.19
C MET A 1 13.28 -6.05 -32.72
N ALA A 2 14.21 -5.27 -32.16
CA ALA A 2 14.21 -4.91 -30.74
C ALA A 2 13.24 -3.75 -30.54
N GLY A 3 12.16 -3.98 -29.79
CA GLY A 3 11.23 -2.92 -29.40
C GLY A 3 11.97 -1.89 -28.56
N ARG A 4 12.04 -0.65 -29.07
CA ARG A 4 12.42 0.52 -28.27
C ARG A 4 11.42 0.63 -27.13
N ILE A 5 11.84 0.36 -25.91
CA ILE A 5 11.10 0.79 -24.73
C ILE A 5 11.35 2.30 -24.64
N ASP A 6 10.30 3.09 -24.86
CA ASP A 6 10.34 4.54 -24.69
C ASP A 6 10.80 4.88 -23.27
N PRO A 7 11.87 5.69 -23.08
CA PRO A 7 12.35 6.10 -21.76
C PRO A 7 11.40 7.08 -21.04
N ALA A 8 10.24 7.39 -21.62
CA ALA A 8 9.27 8.35 -21.12
C ALA A 8 8.10 7.72 -20.35
N HIS A 9 8.21 6.46 -19.89
CA HIS A 9 7.26 5.93 -18.91
C HIS A 9 7.56 6.48 -17.50
N GLN A 10 7.53 7.81 -17.39
CA GLN A 10 7.37 8.47 -16.11
C GLN A 10 6.04 7.97 -15.56
N PRO A 11 5.97 7.34 -14.37
CA PRO A 11 4.71 6.90 -13.83
C PRO A 11 3.82 8.13 -13.68
N ARG A 12 2.88 8.29 -14.62
CA ARG A 12 1.87 9.34 -14.56
C ARG A 12 1.18 9.17 -13.22
N ARG A 13 1.16 10.25 -12.41
CA ARG A 13 0.52 10.26 -11.09
C ARG A 13 -0.81 9.49 -11.19
N PRO A 14 -1.05 8.43 -10.40
CA PRO A 14 -2.35 7.79 -10.40
C PRO A 14 -3.38 8.82 -9.92
N HIS A 15 -4.16 9.36 -10.86
CA HIS A 15 -4.94 10.58 -10.65
C HIS A 15 -6.26 10.39 -9.89
N LEU A 16 -6.57 9.21 -9.33
CA LEU A 16 -7.95 8.93 -8.89
C LEU A 16 -8.12 8.17 -7.57
N LEU A 17 -7.07 7.99 -6.76
CA LEU A 17 -7.21 7.50 -5.39
C LEU A 17 -6.59 8.51 -4.45
N ARG A 18 -7.26 8.80 -3.32
CA ARG A 18 -6.64 9.55 -2.21
C ARG A 18 -5.29 8.90 -1.93
N GLN A 19 -4.21 9.61 -2.15
CA GLN A 19 -2.90 9.07 -1.81
C GLN A 19 -2.79 9.02 -0.28
N PRO A 20 -2.18 7.95 0.28
CA PRO A 20 -1.88 7.92 1.69
C PRO A 20 -0.89 9.05 2.02
N ARG A 21 -1.10 9.72 3.15
CA ARG A 21 -0.18 10.76 3.61
C ARG A 21 1.08 10.11 4.18
N GLU A 22 2.19 10.83 4.14
CA GLU A 22 3.47 10.39 4.71
C GLU A 22 3.34 10.03 6.20
N GLU A 23 2.63 10.87 6.97
CA GLU A 23 2.32 10.65 8.38
C GLU A 23 1.53 9.35 8.62
N ASP A 24 0.54 9.08 7.76
CA ASP A 24 -0.30 7.90 7.85
C ASP A 24 0.50 6.61 7.55
N LEU A 25 1.45 6.68 6.62
CA LEU A 25 2.32 5.56 6.24
C LEU A 25 3.28 5.21 7.37
N ARG A 26 3.94 6.20 7.97
CA ARG A 26 4.87 5.99 9.10
C ARG A 26 4.17 5.35 10.29
N ASP A 27 3.02 5.89 10.66
CA ASP A 27 2.25 5.38 11.80
C ASP A 27 1.83 3.90 11.61
N VAL A 28 1.44 3.50 10.39
CA VAL A 28 1.16 2.09 10.09
C VAL A 28 2.42 1.22 10.20
N ILE A 29 3.55 1.68 9.66
CA ILE A 29 4.82 0.95 9.69
C ILE A 29 5.29 0.74 11.13
N ASP A 30 5.25 1.80 11.94
CA ASP A 30 5.62 1.77 13.35
C ASP A 30 4.75 0.77 14.12
N ARG A 31 3.43 0.81 13.90
CA ARG A 31 2.49 -0.13 14.53
C ARG A 31 2.76 -1.57 14.09
N LEU A 32 3.00 -1.81 12.79
CA LEU A 32 3.30 -3.15 12.24
C LEU A 32 4.65 -3.72 12.70
N ALA A 33 5.58 -2.88 13.12
CA ALA A 33 6.89 -3.29 13.65
C ALA A 33 6.84 -3.73 15.12
N GLU A 34 5.73 -3.47 15.82
CA GLU A 34 5.56 -3.90 17.20
C GLU A 34 5.52 -5.42 17.36
N ARG A 35 6.02 -5.90 18.52
CA ARG A 35 6.17 -7.33 18.81
C ARG A 35 4.84 -8.09 18.93
N ASP A 36 3.78 -7.41 19.35
CA ASP A 36 2.46 -7.99 19.59
C ASP A 36 1.38 -7.16 18.88
N VAL A 37 1.45 -7.16 17.55
CA VAL A 37 0.52 -6.36 16.74
C VAL A 37 -0.84 -7.04 16.63
N ASN A 38 -1.90 -6.30 16.92
CA ASN A 38 -3.26 -6.74 16.71
C ASN A 38 -3.71 -6.37 15.28
N LEU A 39 -3.86 -7.38 14.41
CA LEU A 39 -4.28 -7.19 13.01
C LEU A 39 -5.65 -6.52 12.88
N ARG A 40 -6.54 -6.69 13.86
CA ARG A 40 -7.83 -6.02 13.86
C ARG A 40 -7.67 -4.51 14.06
N GLU A 41 -6.83 -4.10 14.99
CA GLU A 41 -6.54 -2.68 15.24
C GLU A 41 -5.86 -2.04 14.02
N ILE A 42 -4.96 -2.78 13.34
CA ILE A 42 -4.38 -2.33 12.08
C ILE A 42 -5.46 -2.12 11.02
N ALA A 43 -6.40 -3.05 10.88
CA ALA A 43 -7.49 -2.90 9.93
C ALA A 43 -8.38 -1.69 10.25
N GLU A 44 -8.71 -1.48 11.52
CA GLU A 44 -9.49 -0.33 11.98
C GLU A 44 -8.76 1.00 11.72
N LEU A 45 -7.45 1.06 11.99
CA LEU A 45 -6.60 2.22 11.71
C LEU A 45 -6.53 2.55 10.21
N ILE A 46 -6.38 1.53 9.36
CA ILE A 46 -6.33 1.71 7.91
C ILE A 46 -7.70 2.15 7.36
N SER A 47 -8.79 1.53 7.83
CA SER A 47 -10.16 1.91 7.43
C SER A 47 -10.54 3.33 7.85
N ALA A 48 -9.97 3.84 8.95
CA ALA A 48 -10.19 5.24 9.36
C ALA A 48 -9.51 6.26 8.43
N ARG A 49 -8.60 5.81 7.55
CA ARG A 49 -7.75 6.65 6.69
C ARG A 49 -7.99 6.31 5.22
N PRO A 50 -8.86 7.07 4.52
CA PRO A 50 -9.30 6.72 3.17
C PRO A 50 -8.17 6.58 2.14
N GLY A 51 -7.03 7.26 2.35
CA GLY A 51 -5.86 7.12 1.48
C GLY A 51 -5.12 5.80 1.66
N LEU A 52 -5.00 5.32 2.91
CA LEU A 52 -4.42 4.02 3.21
C LEU A 52 -5.35 2.89 2.77
N GLU A 53 -6.65 3.01 3.02
CA GLU A 53 -7.65 2.03 2.60
C GLU A 53 -7.62 1.83 1.08
N ALA A 54 -7.72 2.93 0.31
CA ALA A 54 -7.68 2.88 -1.13
C ALA A 54 -6.38 2.25 -1.65
N PHE A 55 -5.25 2.61 -1.05
CA PHE A 55 -3.94 2.05 -1.38
C PHE A 55 -3.88 0.55 -1.10
N LEU A 56 -4.22 0.12 0.12
CA LEU A 56 -4.17 -1.28 0.53
C LEU A 56 -5.09 -2.14 -0.32
N MET A 57 -6.34 -1.69 -0.55
CA MET A 57 -7.31 -2.45 -1.34
C MET A 57 -6.89 -2.58 -2.81
N THR A 58 -6.24 -1.55 -3.35
CA THR A 58 -5.69 -1.59 -4.71
C THR A 58 -4.49 -2.52 -4.80
N ALA A 59 -3.59 -2.45 -3.83
CA ALA A 59 -2.43 -3.33 -3.74
C ALA A 59 -2.88 -4.80 -3.59
N ALA A 60 -3.76 -5.09 -2.63
CA ALA A 60 -4.25 -6.43 -2.35
C ALA A 60 -4.96 -7.07 -3.56
N ASN A 61 -5.72 -6.29 -4.33
CA ASN A 61 -6.41 -6.77 -5.53
C ASN A 61 -5.56 -6.68 -6.81
N SER A 62 -4.29 -6.28 -6.73
CA SER A 62 -3.43 -6.19 -7.91
C SER A 62 -3.03 -7.57 -8.43
N VAL A 63 -2.84 -7.68 -9.74
CA VAL A 63 -2.45 -8.91 -10.45
C VAL A 63 -1.21 -9.57 -9.86
N HIS A 64 -0.33 -8.79 -9.23
CA HIS A 64 0.89 -9.26 -8.57
C HIS A 64 0.65 -10.27 -7.45
N HIS A 65 -0.53 -10.23 -6.80
CA HIS A 65 -0.87 -11.17 -5.72
C HIS A 65 -1.56 -12.45 -6.20
N GLY A 66 -1.87 -12.57 -7.51
CA GLY A 66 -2.38 -13.81 -8.12
C GLY A 66 -3.66 -14.36 -7.46
N LEU A 67 -4.44 -13.51 -6.81
CA LEU A 67 -5.60 -13.94 -6.04
C LEU A 67 -6.76 -14.32 -6.96
N GLU A 68 -7.22 -15.56 -6.82
CA GLU A 68 -8.38 -16.10 -7.53
C GLU A 68 -9.71 -15.45 -7.06
N HIS A 69 -9.69 -14.82 -5.88
CA HIS A 69 -10.83 -14.16 -5.25
C HIS A 69 -10.54 -12.68 -4.92
N ARG A 70 -11.47 -11.81 -5.32
CA ARG A 70 -11.44 -10.36 -5.04
C ARG A 70 -11.50 -10.09 -3.53
N VAL A 71 -10.52 -9.38 -2.98
CA VAL A 71 -10.50 -8.90 -1.59
C VAL A 71 -11.57 -7.81 -1.43
N ARG A 72 -12.49 -8.01 -0.49
CA ARG A 72 -13.72 -7.21 -0.34
C ARG A 72 -13.68 -6.15 0.76
N ASP A 73 -12.80 -6.32 1.74
CA ASP A 73 -12.68 -5.43 2.89
C ASP A 73 -11.23 -5.40 3.41
N VAL A 74 -10.93 -4.36 4.21
CA VAL A 74 -9.60 -4.09 4.75
C VAL A 74 -9.14 -5.20 5.68
N HIS A 75 -10.02 -5.74 6.52
CA HIS A 75 -9.65 -6.80 7.46
C HIS A 75 -9.20 -8.07 6.71
N HIS A 76 -9.93 -8.47 5.67
CA HIS A 76 -9.55 -9.56 4.78
C HIS A 76 -8.21 -9.27 4.09
N ALA A 77 -7.98 -8.05 3.61
CA ALA A 77 -6.70 -7.65 3.02
C ALA A 77 -5.54 -7.81 4.01
N VAL A 78 -5.70 -7.31 5.24
CA VAL A 78 -4.70 -7.37 6.32
C VAL A 78 -4.35 -8.81 6.68
N VAL A 79 -5.37 -9.67 6.87
CA VAL A 79 -5.17 -11.08 7.20
C VAL A 79 -4.47 -11.83 6.07
N LEU A 80 -4.87 -11.56 4.82
CA LEU A 80 -4.34 -12.24 3.64
C LEU A 80 -2.90 -11.86 3.32
N LEU A 81 -2.56 -10.58 3.46
CA LEU A 81 -1.20 -10.09 3.23
C LEU A 81 -0.28 -10.47 4.40
N GLY A 82 -0.77 -10.35 5.63
CA GLY A 82 0.01 -10.53 6.84
C GLY A 82 1.10 -9.46 7.03
N ILE A 83 1.69 -9.43 8.23
CA ILE A 83 2.58 -8.36 8.69
C ILE A 83 3.76 -8.13 7.73
N ARG A 84 4.47 -9.19 7.34
CA ARG A 84 5.68 -9.07 6.51
C ARG A 84 5.41 -8.45 5.14
N ARG A 85 4.31 -8.83 4.48
CA ARG A 85 3.98 -8.26 3.16
C ARG A 85 3.47 -6.83 3.30
N MET A 86 2.71 -6.54 4.36
CA MET A 86 2.26 -5.18 4.65
C MET A 86 3.45 -4.25 4.91
N LEU A 87 4.40 -4.61 5.78
CA LEU A 87 5.60 -3.83 6.02
C LEU A 87 6.33 -3.49 4.72
N LYS A 88 6.62 -4.50 3.90
CA LYS A 88 7.27 -4.30 2.60
C LYS A 88 6.46 -3.35 1.69
N LEU A 89 5.14 -3.51 1.66
CA LEU A 89 4.25 -2.70 0.83
C LEU A 89 4.24 -1.22 1.27
N PHE A 90 4.11 -0.98 2.58
CA PHE A 90 4.07 0.36 3.14
C PHE A 90 5.43 1.05 3.12
N ASP A 91 6.52 0.34 3.38
CA ASP A 91 7.90 0.86 3.28
C ASP A 91 8.23 1.35 1.87
N VAL A 92 7.90 0.52 0.85
CA VAL A 92 8.09 0.92 -0.56
C VAL A 92 7.28 2.17 -0.87
N LYS A 93 6.03 2.23 -0.38
CA LYS A 93 5.17 3.38 -0.64
C LYS A 93 5.66 4.66 0.05
N LEU A 94 6.17 4.55 1.27
CA LEU A 94 6.77 5.66 2.00
C LEU A 94 7.99 6.19 1.23
N GLY A 95 8.88 5.31 0.78
CA GLY A 95 10.05 5.70 -0.01
C GLY A 95 9.69 6.40 -1.33
N GLU A 96 8.61 5.99 -2.00
CA GLU A 96 8.08 6.73 -3.15
C GLU A 96 7.63 8.14 -2.74
N VAL A 97 6.81 8.27 -1.70
CA VAL A 97 6.28 9.57 -1.24
C VAL A 97 7.39 10.53 -0.81
N GLU A 98 8.41 10.03 -0.10
CA GLU A 98 9.57 10.83 0.33
C GLU A 98 10.38 11.34 -0.86
N GLN A 99 10.59 10.50 -1.90
CA GLN A 99 11.27 10.92 -3.12
C GLN A 99 10.52 12.04 -3.85
N TRP A 100 9.18 12.02 -3.81
CA TRP A 100 8.37 13.09 -4.41
C TRP A 100 8.35 14.38 -3.60
N ASN A 101 8.43 14.28 -2.27
CA ASN A 101 8.45 15.46 -1.39
C ASN A 101 9.82 16.16 -1.38
N ALA A 102 10.89 15.43 -1.75
CA ALA A 102 12.24 15.96 -1.85
C ALA A 102 12.56 16.60 -3.23
N ALA A 103 11.67 16.49 -4.22
CA ALA A 103 11.84 16.96 -5.60
C ALA A 103 11.03 18.24 -5.88
#